data_AF-A0A080MHD6-F1
#
_entry.id   AF-A0A080MHD6-F1
#
_cell.length_a   1.000
_cell.length_b   1.000
_cell.length_c   1.000
_cell.angle_alpha   90.00
_cell.angle_beta   90.00
_cell.angle_gamma   90.00
#
_symmetry.space_group_name_H-M   'P 1'
#
loop_
_entity.id
_entity.type
_entity.pdbx_description
1 polymer ?
#
loop_
_entity_poly.entity_id
_entity_poly.type
_entity_poly.pdbx_seq_one_letter_code
_entity_poly.pdbx_strand_id
1 'polypeptide(L)'
;MSTPMERRLAKLEEALQLQPVQPFCLLAEPLTDAAPEAWDGHRQKVEEAKARGDFVAVVSSAVSQGDRPHSANGVTYYPNDFEARLVDASMLPSNLGNKSLLEDIFKTLRGEVWGPVAHPEVVEEDGEPGSDMAM
;
A
#
# COMPACT_ATOMS: atom_id res chain seq x y z
N MET A 1 -15.32 -32.22 -34.90
CA MET A 1 -16.37 -31.20 -34.81
C MET A 1 -16.81 -31.14 -33.35
N SER A 2 -16.30 -30.19 -32.55
CA SER A 2 -16.68 -30.11 -31.13
C SER A 2 -18.11 -29.62 -30.97
N THR A 3 -18.84 -30.25 -30.06
CA THR A 3 -20.25 -29.92 -29.82
C THR A 3 -20.38 -28.48 -29.29
N PRO A 4 -21.54 -27.81 -29.47
CA PRO A 4 -21.75 -26.47 -28.94
C PRO A 4 -21.52 -26.36 -27.42
N MET A 5 -21.73 -27.45 -26.68
CA MET A 5 -21.46 -27.51 -25.24
C MET A 5 -19.96 -27.54 -24.94
N GLU A 6 -19.16 -28.33 -25.66
CA GLU A 6 -17.69 -28.34 -25.51
C GLU A 6 -17.08 -26.96 -25.79
N ARG A 7 -17.61 -26.23 -26.79
CA ARG A 7 -17.16 -24.86 -27.07
C ARG A 7 -17.52 -23.87 -25.96
N ARG A 8 -18.65 -24.07 -25.27
CA ARG A 8 -19.04 -23.22 -24.13
C ARG A 8 -18.23 -23.56 -22.87
N LEU A 9 -17.94 -24.85 -22.66
CA LEU A 9 -17.11 -25.31 -21.56
C LEU A 9 -15.67 -24.79 -21.70
N ALA A 10 -15.06 -24.92 -22.88
CA ALA A 10 -13.72 -24.42 -23.14
C ALA A 10 -13.59 -22.90 -22.90
N LYS A 11 -14.61 -22.11 -23.24
CA LYS A 11 -14.64 -20.67 -22.95
C LYS A 11 -14.77 -20.36 -21.45
N LEU A 12 -15.49 -21.20 -20.71
CA LEU A 12 -15.60 -21.08 -19.26
C LEU A 12 -14.29 -21.48 -18.57
N GLU A 13 -13.64 -22.55 -19.04
CA GLU A 13 -12.32 -22.98 -18.56
C GLU A 13 -11.25 -21.93 -18.86
N GLU A 14 -11.27 -21.32 -20.05
CA GLU A 14 -10.39 -20.20 -20.42
C GLU A 14 -10.65 -18.96 -19.54
N ALA A 15 -11.92 -18.63 -19.26
CA ALA A 15 -12.28 -17.54 -18.36
C ALA A 15 -11.94 -17.83 -16.88
N LEU A 16 -11.84 -19.11 -16.50
CA LEU A 16 -11.45 -19.57 -15.17
C LEU A 16 -9.93 -19.69 -15.01
N GLN A 17 -9.15 -19.57 -16.09
CA GLN A 17 -7.71 -19.40 -15.95
C GLN A 17 -7.46 -18.08 -15.23
N LEU A 18 -7.11 -18.17 -13.94
CA LEU A 18 -6.64 -17.02 -13.18
C LEU A 18 -5.52 -16.38 -13.98
N GLN A 19 -5.71 -15.11 -14.37
CA GLN A 19 -4.64 -14.36 -14.99
C GLN A 19 -3.44 -14.41 -14.03
N PRO A 20 -2.24 -14.77 -14.50
CA PRO A 20 -1.07 -14.81 -13.64
C PRO A 20 -0.86 -13.40 -13.09
N VAL A 21 -1.19 -13.22 -11.81
CA VAL A 21 -0.99 -11.96 -11.11
C VAL A 21 0.50 -11.87 -10.82
N GLN A 22 1.14 -10.81 -11.32
CA GLN A 22 2.51 -10.51 -10.96
C GLN A 22 2.59 -10.36 -9.43
N PRO A 23 3.43 -11.13 -8.71
CA PRO A 23 3.54 -11.02 -7.26
C PRO A 23 4.07 -9.64 -6.87
N PHE A 24 3.59 -9.10 -5.75
CA PHE A 24 4.02 -7.81 -5.22
C PHE A 24 4.99 -8.01 -4.05
N CYS A 25 6.17 -7.38 -4.11
CA CYS A 25 7.17 -7.43 -3.05
C CYS A 25 7.39 -6.03 -2.48
N LEU A 26 6.93 -5.81 -1.25
CA LEU A 26 7.16 -4.57 -0.51
C LEU A 26 8.41 -4.70 0.37
N LEU A 27 9.36 -3.80 0.20
CA LEU A 27 10.57 -3.70 1.01
C LEU A 27 10.67 -2.30 1.61
N ALA A 28 11.25 -2.19 2.79
CA ALA A 28 11.62 -0.89 3.38
C ALA A 28 13.12 -0.66 3.18
N GLU A 29 13.51 0.56 2.82
CA GLU A 29 14.91 0.96 2.87
C GLU A 29 15.43 0.91 4.31
N PRO A 30 16.67 0.47 4.51
CA PRO A 30 17.38 0.72 5.75
C PRO A 30 17.44 2.22 6.04
N LEU A 31 17.54 2.58 7.32
CA LEU A 31 17.82 3.97 7.71
C LEU A 31 19.15 4.43 7.09
N THR A 32 19.28 5.73 6.84
CA THR A 32 20.48 6.31 6.21
C THR A 32 21.76 6.01 6.99
N ASP A 33 21.68 5.85 8.30
CA ASP A 33 22.77 5.52 9.22
C ASP A 33 22.95 4.01 9.46
N ALA A 34 22.20 3.16 8.76
CA ALA A 34 22.31 1.72 8.91
C ALA A 34 23.67 1.19 8.47
N ALA A 35 24.08 0.07 9.09
CA ALA A 35 25.34 -0.60 8.77
C ALA A 35 25.38 -1.06 7.30
N PRO A 36 26.57 -1.12 6.67
CA PRO A 36 26.72 -1.56 5.27
C PRO A 36 26.06 -2.92 4.98
N GLU A 37 26.09 -3.84 5.93
CA GLU A 37 25.51 -5.18 5.80
C GLU A 37 23.98 -5.13 5.64
N ALA A 38 23.31 -4.14 6.25
CA ALA A 38 21.88 -3.94 6.09
C ALA A 38 21.54 -3.44 4.67
N TRP A 39 22.38 -2.56 4.12
CA TRP A 39 22.26 -2.08 2.74
C TRP A 39 22.55 -3.19 1.72
N ASP A 40 23.55 -4.03 1.98
CA ASP A 40 23.84 -5.21 1.16
C ASP A 40 22.67 -6.20 1.17
N GLY A 41 22.14 -6.51 2.36
CA GLY A 41 20.97 -7.37 2.49
C GLY A 41 19.72 -6.81 1.82
N HIS A 42 19.51 -5.50 1.88
CA HIS A 42 18.40 -4.84 1.18
C HIS A 42 18.56 -4.97 -0.35
N ARG A 43 19.74 -4.65 -0.90
CA ARG A 43 20.03 -4.79 -2.34
C ARG A 43 19.85 -6.22 -2.82
N GLN A 44 20.31 -7.20 -2.04
CA GLN A 44 20.13 -8.60 -2.36
C GLN A 44 18.63 -8.96 -2.46
N LYS A 45 17.81 -8.54 -1.50
CA LYS A 45 16.35 -8.80 -1.54
C LYS A 45 15.67 -8.17 -2.75
N VAL A 46 16.09 -6.96 -3.14
CA VAL A 46 15.60 -6.27 -4.34
C VAL A 46 15.90 -7.09 -5.59
N GLU A 47 17.14 -7.54 -5.76
CA GLU A 47 17.53 -8.32 -6.94
C GLU A 47 16.90 -9.71 -6.94
N GLU A 48 16.75 -10.36 -5.79
CA GLU A 48 16.01 -11.63 -5.67
C GLU A 48 14.54 -11.48 -6.07
N ALA A 49 13.87 -10.40 -5.64
CA ALA A 49 12.49 -10.13 -6.02
C ALA A 49 12.35 -9.85 -7.52
N LYS A 50 13.28 -9.06 -8.08
CA LYS A 50 13.34 -8.83 -9.54
C LYS A 50 13.58 -10.12 -10.31
N ALA A 51 14.46 -10.99 -9.84
CA ALA A 51 14.74 -12.27 -10.48
C ALA A 51 13.53 -13.23 -10.46
N ARG A 52 12.66 -13.13 -9.44
CA ARG A 52 11.36 -13.84 -9.42
C ARG A 52 10.32 -13.24 -10.36
N GLY A 53 10.56 -12.03 -10.87
CA GLY A 53 9.60 -11.28 -11.68
C GLY A 53 8.58 -10.51 -10.85
N ASP A 54 8.82 -10.31 -9.57
CA ASP A 54 7.92 -9.56 -8.68
C ASP A 54 7.90 -8.08 -9.06
N PHE A 55 6.77 -7.41 -8.82
CA PHE A 55 6.73 -5.95 -8.76
C PHE A 55 7.40 -5.51 -7.45
N VAL A 56 8.55 -4.83 -7.55
CA VAL A 56 9.33 -4.42 -6.38
C VAL A 56 8.97 -2.99 -5.99
N ALA A 57 8.26 -2.86 -4.87
CA ALA A 57 7.95 -1.59 -4.23
C ALA A 57 8.90 -1.38 -3.05
N VAL A 58 9.53 -0.21 -2.99
CA VAL A 58 10.44 0.16 -1.91
C VAL A 58 9.90 1.39 -1.19
N VAL A 59 9.77 1.32 0.12
CA VAL A 59 9.46 2.48 0.95
C VAL A 59 10.75 3.17 1.34
N SER A 60 10.86 4.43 0.93
CA SER A 60 12.05 5.26 1.13
C SER A 60 11.68 6.52 1.88
N SER A 61 12.42 6.81 2.95
CA SER A 61 12.30 8.08 3.67
C SER A 61 12.86 9.27 2.88
N ALA A 62 13.56 9.04 1.77
CA ALA A 62 14.06 10.08 0.89
C ALA A 62 12.98 10.61 -0.08
N VAL A 63 11.87 9.89 -0.25
CA VAL A 63 10.73 10.35 -1.04
C VAL A 63 9.85 11.21 -0.14
N SER A 64 9.70 12.50 -0.49
CA SER A 64 8.88 13.40 0.31
C SER A 64 7.41 13.03 0.19
N GLN A 65 6.63 13.25 1.26
CA GLN A 65 5.18 13.09 1.20
C GLN A 65 4.59 14.03 0.14
N GLY A 66 3.84 13.47 -0.81
CA GLY A 66 3.25 14.21 -1.93
C GLY A 66 4.10 14.23 -3.19
N ASP A 67 5.36 13.76 -3.15
CA ASP A 67 6.11 13.48 -4.37
C ASP A 67 5.53 12.25 -5.08
N ARG A 68 5.54 12.28 -6.40
CA ARG A 68 5.07 11.15 -7.20
C ARG A 68 6.02 9.97 -6.99
N PRO A 69 5.51 8.74 -6.80
CA PRO A 69 6.34 7.55 -6.79
C PRO A 69 7.24 7.51 -8.03
N HIS A 70 8.53 7.31 -7.82
CA HIS A 70 9.51 7.27 -8.90
C HIS A 70 9.93 5.82 -9.17
N SER A 71 9.98 5.46 -10.45
CA SER A 71 10.44 4.14 -10.87
C SER A 71 11.84 4.23 -11.47
N ALA A 72 12.78 3.48 -10.90
CA ALA A 72 14.15 3.36 -11.39
C ALA A 72 14.59 1.89 -11.35
N ASN A 73 15.22 1.42 -12.44
CA ASN A 73 15.83 0.09 -12.52
C ASN A 73 14.91 -1.09 -12.13
N GLY A 74 13.62 -0.99 -12.45
CA GLY A 74 12.62 -2.02 -12.13
C GLY A 74 12.14 -2.01 -10.67
N VAL A 75 12.45 -0.94 -9.93
CA VAL A 75 11.98 -0.71 -8.56
C VAL A 75 11.15 0.57 -8.54
N THR A 76 10.04 0.58 -7.83
CA THR A 76 9.23 1.78 -7.59
C THR A 76 9.35 2.22 -6.14
N TYR A 77 9.74 3.47 -5.92
CA TYR A 77 9.93 4.04 -4.60
C TYR A 77 8.69 4.81 -4.16
N TYR A 78 8.27 4.57 -2.91
CA TYR A 78 7.09 5.18 -2.29
C TYR A 78 7.49 5.90 -0.99
N PRO A 79 6.79 6.98 -0.63
CA PRO A 79 7.05 7.73 0.61
C PRO A 79 6.58 6.97 1.86
N ASN A 80 5.62 6.05 1.73
CA ASN A 80 5.07 5.27 2.84
C ASN A 80 4.48 3.92 2.38
N ASP A 81 4.33 2.99 3.32
CA ASP A 81 3.73 1.68 3.08
C ASP A 81 2.30 1.76 2.55
N PHE A 82 1.53 2.76 3.00
CA PHE A 82 0.12 2.89 2.62
C PHE A 82 -0.03 3.12 1.11
N GLU A 83 0.72 4.04 0.53
CA GLU A 83 0.71 4.30 -0.92
C GLU A 83 1.17 3.09 -1.73
N ALA A 84 2.18 2.37 -1.25
CA ALA A 84 2.62 1.14 -1.90
C ALA A 84 1.52 0.06 -1.88
N ARG A 85 0.77 -0.06 -0.76
CA ARG A 85 -0.34 -1.00 -0.61
C ARG A 85 -1.56 -0.65 -1.47
N LEU A 86 -1.79 0.63 -1.76
CA LEU A 86 -2.82 1.02 -2.72
C LEU A 86 -2.50 0.49 -4.13
N VAL A 87 -1.22 0.50 -4.51
CA VAL A 87 -0.78 -0.06 -5.80
C VAL A 87 -0.93 -1.59 -5.81
N ASP A 88 -0.51 -2.27 -4.75
CA ASP A 88 -0.73 -3.72 -4.56
C ASP A 88 -2.22 -4.07 -4.76
N ALA A 89 -3.12 -3.40 -4.03
CA ALA A 89 -4.56 -3.60 -4.16
C ALA A 89 -5.11 -3.27 -5.57
N SER A 90 -4.46 -2.36 -6.31
CA SER A 90 -4.85 -2.05 -7.68
C SER A 90 -4.48 -3.16 -8.68
N MET A 91 -3.46 -3.96 -8.37
CA MET A 91 -2.97 -5.07 -9.20
C MET A 91 -3.68 -6.39 -8.89
N LEU A 92 -4.27 -6.51 -7.70
CA LEU A 92 -5.00 -7.71 -7.28
C LEU A 92 -6.40 -7.79 -7.94
N PRO A 93 -6.83 -9.00 -8.33
CA PRO A 93 -8.16 -9.20 -8.88
C PRO A 93 -9.25 -8.88 -7.85
N SER A 94 -10.39 -8.40 -8.35
CA SER A 94 -11.57 -8.12 -7.53
C SER A 94 -12.24 -9.40 -7.03
N ASN A 95 -12.76 -9.37 -5.81
CA ASN A 95 -13.65 -10.37 -5.25
C ASN A 95 -15.12 -10.12 -5.59
N LEU A 96 -15.49 -8.88 -5.92
CA LEU A 96 -16.87 -8.46 -6.23
C LEU A 96 -17.16 -8.33 -7.74
N GLY A 97 -16.22 -8.74 -8.60
CA GLY A 97 -16.34 -8.63 -10.06
C GLY A 97 -16.08 -7.23 -10.61
N ASN A 98 -15.42 -6.36 -9.84
CA ASN A 98 -14.93 -5.06 -10.28
C ASN A 98 -13.55 -5.17 -10.97
N LYS A 99 -12.96 -4.02 -11.31
CA LYS A 99 -11.68 -3.95 -12.04
C LYS A 99 -10.48 -4.43 -11.22
N SER A 100 -10.50 -4.22 -9.91
CA SER A 100 -9.43 -4.60 -8.99
C SER A 100 -9.95 -4.68 -7.55
N LEU A 101 -9.13 -5.22 -6.65
CA LEU A 101 -9.41 -5.22 -5.21
C LEU A 101 -9.54 -3.78 -4.66
N LEU A 102 -8.75 -2.84 -5.17
CA LEU A 102 -8.85 -1.43 -4.76
C LEU A 102 -10.24 -0.83 -5.06
N GLU A 103 -10.82 -1.17 -6.21
CA GLU A 103 -12.18 -0.73 -6.57
C GLU A 103 -13.24 -1.35 -5.62
N ASP A 104 -13.04 -2.61 -5.18
CA ASP A 104 -13.90 -3.23 -4.16
C ASP A 104 -13.85 -2.48 -2.83
N ILE A 105 -12.64 -2.09 -2.40
CA ILE A 105 -12.41 -1.34 -1.16
C ILE A 105 -13.16 -0.01 -1.23
N PHE A 106 -12.98 0.76 -2.31
CA PHE A 106 -13.65 2.06 -2.45
C PHE A 106 -15.17 1.96 -2.50
N LYS A 107 -15.72 0.93 -3.15
CA LYS A 107 -17.17 0.69 -3.16
C LYS A 107 -17.71 0.28 -1.79
N THR A 108 -16.91 -0.42 -0.99
CA THR A 108 -17.27 -0.83 0.38
C THR A 108 -17.25 0.36 1.33
N LEU A 109 -16.33 1.30 1.15
CA LEU A 109 -16.15 2.46 2.03
C LEU A 109 -17.33 3.44 2.03
N ARG A 110 -18.29 3.34 1.10
CA ARG A 110 -19.53 4.18 1.00
C ARG A 110 -19.31 5.70 1.15
N GLY A 111 -18.09 6.21 0.99
CA GLY A 111 -17.77 7.62 1.22
C GLY A 111 -17.63 8.02 2.70
N GLU A 112 -17.48 7.07 3.64
CA GLU A 112 -17.12 7.37 5.03
C GLU A 112 -15.64 7.77 5.11
N VAL A 113 -15.39 9.07 4.97
CA VAL A 113 -14.05 9.66 5.14
C VAL A 113 -13.81 9.88 6.62
N TRP A 114 -12.93 9.09 7.22
CA TRP A 114 -12.38 9.33 8.55
C TRP A 114 -11.28 10.38 8.44
N GLY A 115 -11.59 11.63 8.76
CA GLY A 115 -10.64 12.74 8.81
C GLY A 115 -10.23 13.10 10.24
N PRO A 116 -9.08 13.76 10.44
CA PRO A 116 -8.75 14.33 11.74
C PRO A 116 -9.82 15.34 12.13
N VAL A 117 -10.60 15.00 13.17
CA VAL A 117 -11.50 15.94 13.83
C VAL A 117 -10.62 16.77 14.76
N ALA A 118 -10.58 18.09 14.55
CA ALA A 118 -9.95 18.99 15.52
C ALA A 118 -10.58 18.70 16.88
N HIS A 119 -9.77 18.29 17.85
CA HIS A 119 -10.22 18.25 19.25
C HIS A 119 -10.71 19.65 19.59
N PRO A 120 -11.96 19.83 20.07
CA PRO A 120 -12.40 21.14 20.55
C PRO A 120 -11.44 21.55 21.66
N GLU A 121 -10.93 22.78 21.51
CA GLU A 121 -9.93 23.39 22.40
C GLU A 121 -10.26 23.09 23.86
N VAL A 122 -9.25 22.61 24.58
CA VAL A 122 -9.32 22.49 26.04
C VAL A 122 -9.58 23.90 26.55
N VAL A 123 -10.78 24.10 27.10
CA VAL A 123 -11.18 25.33 27.78
C VAL A 123 -10.11 25.62 28.82
N GLU A 124 -9.43 26.77 28.72
CA GLU A 124 -8.56 27.24 29.78
C GLU A 124 -9.41 27.40 31.03
N GLU A 125 -9.17 26.57 32.04
CA GLU A 125 -9.77 26.76 33.35
C GLU A 125 -9.02 27.93 34.00
N ASP A 126 -9.55 29.13 33.79
CA ASP A 126 -9.21 30.35 34.52
C ASP A 126 -9.41 30.11 36.02
N GLY A 127 -8.35 29.61 36.67
CA GLY A 127 -8.24 29.56 38.13
C GLY A 127 -7.69 30.88 38.65
N GLU A 128 -8.56 31.83 38.99
CA GLU A 128 -8.18 33.06 39.70
C GLU A 128 -7.46 32.78 41.04
N PRO A 129 -6.55 33.67 41.49
CA PRO A 129 -5.75 33.48 42.69
C PRO A 129 -6.55 33.84 43.95
N GLY A 130 -6.97 32.82 44.70
CA GLY A 130 -7.62 32.95 46.01
C GLY A 130 -6.61 33.09 47.15
N SER A 131 -6.62 34.27 47.76
CA SER A 131 -5.87 34.71 48.96
C SER A 131 -6.04 33.81 50.20
N ASP A 132 -5.06 33.97 51.10
CA ASP A 132 -5.09 33.84 52.57
C ASP A 132 -4.49 32.59 53.28
N MET A 133 -3.25 32.80 53.76
CA MET A 133 -2.83 32.86 55.17
C MET A 133 -3.01 31.61 56.07
N ALA A 134 -1.89 31.08 56.59
CA ALA A 134 -1.48 31.30 57.99
C ALA A 134 -0.30 30.38 58.42
N MET A 135 0.74 31.04 58.94
CA MET A 135 1.76 30.65 59.95
C MET A 135 2.60 29.39 59.74
#